data_AF-A0A941YNL7-F1
#
_entry.id   AF-A0A941YNL7-F1
#
_cell.length_a   1.000
_cell.length_b   1.000
_cell.length_c   1.000
_cell.angle_alpha   90.00
_cell.angle_beta   90.00
_cell.angle_gamma   90.00
#
_symmetry.space_group_name_H-M   'P 1'
#
loop_
_entity.id
_entity.type
_entity.pdbx_description
1 polymer ?
#
loop_
_entity_poly.entity_id
_entity_poly.type
_entity_poly.pdbx_seq_one_letter_code
_entity_poly.pdbx_strand_id
1 'polypeptide(L)'
;MPNIPVKHTPIRKVLIVTAPLEAKLRAYIAYYTAKQGLDPKQAPSESDTIVAILKDFLDNDREFNRHLRAEAQRKSGVAATKASNADVGDSTTA
;
A
#
# COMPACT_ATOMS: atom_id res chain seq x y z
N MET A 1 6.96 12.13 -18.22
CA MET A 1 6.73 10.67 -18.21
C MET A 1 5.23 10.40 -18.34
N PRO A 2 4.78 9.47 -19.19
CA PRO A 2 3.36 9.15 -19.30
C PRO A 2 2.87 8.51 -17.98
N ASN A 3 1.97 9.22 -17.29
CA ASN A 3 1.34 8.80 -16.04
C ASN A 3 0.19 7.83 -16.37
N ILE A 4 0.48 6.54 -16.54
CA ILE A 4 -0.58 5.52 -16.68
C ILE A 4 -1.23 5.39 -15.30
N PRO A 5 -2.51 5.79 -15.12
CA PRO A 5 -3.16 5.69 -13.82
C PRO A 5 -3.38 4.21 -13.51
N VAL A 6 -2.61 3.67 -12.58
CA VAL A 6 -2.88 2.36 -12.00
C VAL A 6 -4.17 2.53 -11.18
N LYS A 7 -5.31 2.06 -11.72
CA LYS A 7 -6.57 2.05 -10.98
C LYS A 7 -6.43 1.10 -9.79
N HIS A 8 -6.24 1.65 -8.60
CA HIS A 8 -6.27 0.87 -7.37
C HIS A 8 -7.73 0.54 -7.04
N THR A 9 -8.16 -0.68 -7.34
CA THR A 9 -9.48 -1.17 -6.94
C THR A 9 -9.50 -1.43 -5.43
N PRO A 10 -10.40 -0.80 -4.66
CA PRO A 10 -10.47 -1.03 -3.22
C PRO A 10 -10.89 -2.47 -2.92
N ILE A 11 -10.22 -3.10 -1.95
CA ILE A 11 -10.55 -4.46 -1.47
C ILE A 11 -11.13 -4.34 -0.07
N ARG A 12 -12.31 -4.92 0.15
CA ARG A 12 -12.92 -4.99 1.47
C ARG A 12 -12.31 -6.12 2.28
N LYS A 13 -11.89 -5.82 3.51
CA LYS A 13 -11.46 -6.80 4.52
C LYS A 13 -12.35 -6.66 5.76
N VAL A 14 -12.61 -7.78 6.43
CA VAL A 14 -13.31 -7.82 7.72
C VAL A 14 -12.29 -8.14 8.79
N LEU A 15 -12.25 -7.33 9.85
CA LEU A 15 -11.32 -7.47 10.97
C LEU A 15 -12.14 -7.65 12.25
N ILE A 16 -11.68 -8.57 13.11
CA ILE A 16 -12.24 -8.75 14.45
C ILE A 16 -11.31 -8.00 15.41
N VAL A 17 -11.88 -7.03 16.13
CA VAL A 17 -11.18 -6.21 17.12
C VAL A 17 -11.66 -6.64 18.50
N THR A 18 -10.73 -6.88 19.42
CA THR A 18 -11.08 -7.22 20.81
C THR A 18 -11.55 -5.97 21.56
N ALA A 19 -12.43 -6.13 22.55
CA ALA A 19 -12.94 -4.99 23.32
C ALA A 19 -11.82 -4.11 23.95
N PRO A 20 -10.72 -4.66 24.49
CA PRO A 20 -9.62 -3.83 24.97
C PRO A 20 -8.92 -3.01 23.88
N LEU A 21 -8.82 -3.56 22.66
CA LEU A 21 -8.22 -2.85 21.52
C LEU A 21 -9.15 -1.76 21.00
N GLU A 22 -10.45 -2.03 20.92
CA GLU A 22 -11.48 -1.04 20.55
C GLU A 22 -11.47 0.15 21.53
N ALA A 23 -11.41 -0.10 22.84
CA ALA A 23 -11.32 0.95 23.85
C ALA A 23 -10.08 1.84 23.66
N LYS A 24 -8.92 1.23 23.34
CA LYS A 24 -7.69 1.98 23.04
C LYS A 24 -7.82 2.81 21.76
N LEU A 25 -8.46 2.28 20.72
CA LEU A 25 -8.69 3.01 19.47
C LEU A 25 -9.58 4.24 19.70
N ARG A 26 -10.68 4.10 20.44
CA ARG A 26 -11.55 5.23 20.80
C ARG A 26 -10.81 6.31 21.60
N ALA A 27 -10.01 5.90 22.58
CA ALA A 27 -9.21 6.82 23.38
C ALA A 27 -8.16 7.55 22.52
N TYR A 28 -7.50 6.83 21.60
CA TYR A 28 -6.55 7.40 20.66
C TYR A 28 -7.21 8.47 19.77
N ILE A 29 -8.37 8.18 19.18
CA ILE A 29 -9.12 9.11 18.36
C ILE A 29 -9.51 10.35 19.16
N ALA A 30 -10.07 10.18 20.36
CA ALA A 30 -10.46 11.29 21.22
C ALA A 30 -9.26 12.18 21.59
N TYR A 31 -8.13 11.57 21.96
CA TYR A 31 -6.91 12.30 22.31
C TYR A 31 -6.39 13.16 21.16
N TYR A 32 -6.27 12.59 19.95
CA TYR A 32 -5.76 13.34 18.80
C TYR A 32 -6.78 14.33 18.22
N THR A 33 -8.07 14.05 18.32
CA THR A 33 -9.14 15.01 17.99
C THR A 33 -9.03 16.25 18.88
N ALA A 34 -8.90 16.05 20.20
CA ALA A 34 -8.72 17.14 21.16
C ALA A 34 -7.41 17.90 20.92
N LYS A 35 -6.31 17.20 20.65
CA LYS A 35 -5.01 17.82 20.33
C LYS A 35 -5.05 18.69 19.08
N GLN A 36 -5.89 18.35 18.10
CA GLN A 36 -6.08 19.10 16.87
C GLN A 36 -7.14 20.21 16.98
N GLY A 37 -7.81 20.34 18.13
CA GLY A 37 -8.87 21.33 18.34
C GLY A 37 -10.13 21.07 17.52
N LEU A 38 -10.36 19.82 17.09
CA LEU A 38 -11.53 19.43 16.31
C LEU A 38 -12.76 19.22 17.21
N ASP A 39 -13.94 19.51 16.67
CA ASP A 39 -15.20 19.09 17.30
C ASP A 39 -15.25 17.54 17.31
N PRO A 40 -15.71 16.89 18.39
CA PRO A 40 -15.96 15.45 18.41
C PRO A 40 -16.76 14.90 17.21
N LYS A 41 -17.64 15.70 16.59
CA LYS A 41 -18.38 15.33 15.37
C LYS A 41 -17.52 15.26 14.12
N GLN A 42 -16.34 15.88 14.14
CA GLN A 42 -15.34 15.85 13.09
C GLN A 42 -14.27 14.77 13.34
N ALA A 43 -14.39 14.03 14.45
CA ALA A 43 -13.47 12.93 14.74
C ALA A 43 -13.51 11.88 13.61
N PRO A 44 -12.36 11.37 13.16
CA PRO A 44 -12.31 10.32 12.16
C PRO A 44 -12.99 9.05 12.68
N SER A 45 -13.54 8.26 11.76
CA SER A 45 -14.12 6.96 12.14
C SER A 45 -13.05 5.99 12.65
N GLU A 46 -13.45 5.00 13.44
CA GLU A 46 -12.53 3.94 13.88
C GLU A 46 -11.90 3.18 12.71
N SER A 47 -12.70 2.89 11.68
CA SER A 47 -12.22 2.17 10.48
C SER A 47 -11.18 2.99 9.71
N ASP A 48 -11.44 4.28 9.49
CA ASP A 48 -10.50 5.16 8.80
C ASP A 48 -9.20 5.31 9.59
N THR A 49 -9.30 5.38 10.92
CA THR A 49 -8.15 5.44 11.82
C THR A 49 -7.31 4.17 11.74
N ILE A 50 -7.94 2.99 11.75
CA ILE A 50 -7.25 1.70 11.59
C ILE A 50 -6.50 1.65 10.26
N VAL A 51 -7.16 2.03 9.15
CA VAL A 51 -6.54 2.04 7.82
C VAL A 51 -5.36 3.02 7.78
N ALA A 52 -5.51 4.21 8.37
CA ALA A 52 -4.44 5.21 8.44
C ALA A 52 -3.23 4.70 9.23
N ILE A 53 -3.45 4.07 10.39
CA ILE A 53 -2.38 3.48 11.21
C ILE A 53 -1.67 2.36 10.46
N LEU A 54 -2.41 1.46 9.82
CA LEU A 54 -1.81 0.35 9.05
C LEU A 54 -0.99 0.88 7.87
N LYS A 55 -1.50 1.89 7.16
CA LYS A 55 -0.78 2.53 6.06
C LYS A 55 0.50 3.18 6.54
N ASP A 56 0.44 3.97 7.61
CA ASP A 56 1.61 4.64 8.18
C ASP A 56 2.67 3.64 8.66
N PHE A 57 2.24 2.57 9.33
CA PHE A 57 3.14 1.50 9.78
C PHE A 57 3.88 0.84 8.60
N LEU A 58 3.16 0.47 7.54
CA LEU A 58 3.73 -0.20 6.37
C LEU A 58 4.61 0.74 5.52
N ASP A 59 4.20 2.00 5.35
CA ASP A 59 4.96 3.00 4.61
C ASP A 59 6.29 3.32 5.31
N ASN A 60 6.33 3.26 6.65
CA ASN A 60 7.52 3.55 7.45
C ASN A 60 8.45 2.34 7.69
N ASP A 61 8.02 1.11 7.34
CA ASP A 61 8.87 -0.08 7.44
C ASP A 61 9.92 -0.11 6.33
N ARG A 62 11.13 0.38 6.64
CA ARG A 62 12.23 0.47 5.68
C ARG A 62 12.68 -0.88 5.13
N GLU A 63 12.68 -1.92 5.97
CA GLU A 63 13.20 -3.23 5.58
C GLU A 63 12.21 -3.95 4.69
N PHE A 64 10.92 -3.90 5.05
CA PHE A 64 9.85 -4.43 4.25
C PHE A 64 9.78 -3.74 2.89
N ASN A 65 9.88 -2.41 2.85
CA ASN A 65 9.89 -1.66 1.60
C ASN A 65 11.12 -1.95 0.73
N ARG A 66 12.29 -2.18 1.34
CA ARG A 66 13.49 -2.67 0.63
C ARG A 66 13.25 -4.04 0.01
N HIS A 67 12.62 -4.96 0.75
CA HIS A 67 12.24 -6.28 0.27
C HIS A 67 11.26 -6.20 -0.92
N LEU A 68 10.19 -5.39 -0.82
CA LEU A 68 9.23 -5.20 -1.92
C LEU A 68 9.89 -4.66 -3.20
N ARG A 69 10.83 -3.71 -3.09
CA ARG A 69 11.59 -3.21 -4.25
C ARG A 69 12.45 -4.30 -4.90
N ALA A 70 13.11 -5.12 -4.08
CA ALA A 70 13.93 -6.23 -4.58
C ALA A 70 13.07 -7.28 -5.31
N GLU A 71 11.88 -7.61 -4.79
CA GLU A 71 10.96 -8.53 -5.46
C GLU A 71 10.43 -7.96 -6.79
N ALA A 72 10.08 -6.68 -6.84
CA ALA A 72 9.61 -6.03 -8.06
C ALA A 72 10.68 -6.05 -9.16
N GLN A 73 11.95 -5.80 -8.81
CA GLN A 73 13.08 -5.90 -9.75
C GLN A 73 13.27 -7.32 -10.29
N ARG A 74 13.14 -8.35 -9.43
CA ARG A 74 13.20 -9.76 -9.87
C ARG A 74 12.08 -10.10 -10.86
N LYS A 75 10.85 -9.65 -10.61
CA LYS A 75 9.71 -9.87 -11.52
C LYS A 75 9.87 -9.14 -12.85
N SER A 76 10.43 -7.92 -12.84
CA SER A 76 10.70 -7.16 -14.07
C SER A 76 11.85 -7.75 -14.90
N GLY A 77 12.87 -8.34 -14.26
CA GLY A 77 14.00 -8.97 -14.96
C GLY A 77 13.59 -10.22 -15.77
N VAL A 78 12.59 -10.97 -15.30
CA VAL A 78 12.06 -12.14 -16.03
C VAL A 78 11.27 -11.73 -17.28
N ALA A 79 10.55 -10.62 -17.23
CA ALA A 79 9.82 -10.10 -18.39
C ALA A 79 10.75 -9.52 -19.47
N ALA A 80 11.83 -8.84 -19.07
CA ALA A 80 12.80 -8.27 -20.02
C ALA A 80 13.62 -9.35 -20.75
N THR A 81 13.98 -10.44 -20.07
CA THR A 81 14.80 -11.51 -20.68
C THR A 81 14.04 -12.33 -21.73
N LYS A 82 12.70 -12.33 -21.71
CA LYS A 82 11.89 -12.97 -22.77
C LYS A 82 11.74 -12.10 -24.02
N ALA A 83 11.89 -10.77 -23.91
CA ALA A 83 11.77 -9.85 -25.03
C ALA A 83 13.07 -9.75 -25.86
N SER A 84 14.23 -9.99 -25.27
CA SER A 84 15.53 -9.88 -25.94
C SER A 84 15.98 -11.11 -26.74
N ASN A 85 15.21 -12.21 -26.72
CA ASN A 85 15.49 -13.41 -27.52
C ASN A 85 14.60 -13.56 -28.78
N ALA A 86 13.81 -12.54 -29.13
CA ALA A 86 12.89 -12.58 -30.28
C ALA A 86 13.38 -11.82 -31.53
N ASP A 87 14.64 -11.34 -31.55
CA ASP A 87 15.19 -10.50 -32.63
C ASP A 87 16.45 -11.09 -33.30
N VAL A 88 16.53 -12.43 -33.42
CA VAL A 88 17.55 -13.07 -34.27
C VAL A 88 16.86 -14.09 -35.16
N GLY A 89 16.31 -13.62 -36.27
CA GLY A 89 15.78 -14.49 -37.30
C GLY A 89 15.03 -13.70 -38.35
N ASP A 90 15.77 -13.16 -39.32
CA ASP A 90 15.47 -13.29 -40.76
C ASP A 90 16.32 -12.27 -41.54
N SER A 91 17.22 -12.76 -42.40
CA SER A 91 17.53 -12.12 -43.69
C SER A 91 18.56 -12.94 -44.48
N THR A 92 18.11 -13.32 -45.69
CA THR A 92 18.89 -13.49 -46.93
C THR A 92 19.18 -14.94 -47.37
N THR A 93 18.19 -15.55 -48.01
CA THR A 93 18.41 -16.41 -49.18
C THR A 93 18.49 -15.55 -50.44
N ALA A 94 19.59 -15.69 -51.18
CA ALA A 94 19.68 -15.39 -52.62
C ALA A 94 20.61 -16.44 -53.25
#